data_AF-A0A7W6RPS6-F1
#
_entry.id   AF-A0A7W6RPS6-F1
#
_cell.length_a   1.000
_cell.length_b   1.000
_cell.length_c   1.000
_cell.angle_alpha   90.00
_cell.angle_beta   90.00
_cell.angle_gamma   90.00
#
_symmetry.space_group_name_H-M   'P 1'
#
loop_
_entity.id
_entity.type
_entity.pdbx_description
1 polymer ?
#
loop_
_entity_poly.entity_id
_entity_poly.type
_entity_poly.pdbx_seq_one_letter_code
_entity_poly.pdbx_strand_id
1 'polypeptide(L)' 'MRNELLRIAAEFTTETAKDITDNALAAFVRHGAPSAVKAVVDGLFGSGFKVVGSPGHGNWARIPWVAVFNPAITTTATRG' A
#
# COMPACT_ATOMS: atom_id res chain seq x y z
N MET A 1 9.15 4.39 7.36
CA MET A 1 7.68 4.44 7.40
C MET A 1 7.07 5.84 7.54
N ARG A 2 7.62 6.75 8.37
CA ARG A 2 7.12 8.13 8.46
C ARG A 2 7.12 8.87 7.11
N ASN A 3 8.22 8.81 6.36
CA ASN A 3 8.40 9.58 5.13
C ASN A 3 7.49 9.09 4.01
N GLU A 4 7.24 7.79 3.95
CA GLU A 4 6.36 7.15 2.99
C GLU A 4 4.89 7.54 3.23
N LEU A 5 4.47 7.62 4.50
CA LEU A 5 3.12 8.12 4.84
C LEU A 5 2.97 9.60 4.52
N LEU A 6 3.98 10.42 4.80
CA LEU A 6 3.97 11.85 4.45
C LEU A 6 3.92 12.07 2.95
N ARG A 7 4.67 11.28 2.18
CA ARG A 7 4.64 11.32 0.72
C ARG A 7 3.24 11.06 0.19
N ILE A 8 2.60 9.98 0.66
CA ILE A 8 1.23 9.64 0.28
C ILE A 8 0.28 10.78 0.66
N ALA A 9 0.30 11.24 1.91
CA ALA A 9 -0.59 12.31 2.36
C ALA A 9 -0.41 13.62 1.57
N ALA A 10 0.83 13.96 1.19
CA ALA A 10 1.14 15.19 0.47
C ALA A 10 0.74 15.14 -1.02
N GLU A 11 0.97 14.01 -1.69
CA GLU A 11 0.76 13.89 -3.13
C GLU A 11 -0.66 13.44 -3.49
N PHE A 12 -1.39 12.78 -2.58
CA PHE A 12 -2.62 12.07 -2.92
C PHE A 12 -3.73 12.95 -3.49
N THR A 13 -3.99 14.11 -2.92
CA THR A 13 -5.07 15.01 -3.39
C THR A 13 -4.81 15.54 -4.80
N THR A 14 -3.55 15.79 -5.16
CA THR A 14 -3.17 16.27 -6.49
C THR A 14 -3.08 15.16 -7.52
N GLU A 15 -2.57 13.99 -7.14
CA GLU A 15 -2.40 12.87 -8.06
C GLU A 15 -3.71 12.17 -8.40
N THR A 16 -4.69 12.18 -7.49
CA THR A 16 -6.04 11.62 -7.72
C THR A 16 -6.87 12.40 -8.75
N ALA A 17 -6.47 13.63 -9.08
CA ALA A 17 -7.06 14.39 -10.18
C ALA A 17 -6.55 13.95 -11.56
N LYS A 18 -5.49 13.14 -11.61
CA LYS A 18 -4.90 12.57 -12.83
C LYS A 18 -5.33 11.12 -13.00
N ASP A 19 -5.14 10.58 -14.19
CA ASP A 19 -5.34 9.14 -14.42
C ASP A 19 -4.41 8.31 -13.53
N ILE A 20 -4.94 7.19 -13.05
CA ILE A 20 -4.19 6.27 -12.19
C ILE A 20 -3.17 5.43 -12.99
N THR A 21 -3.42 5.26 -14.28
CA THR A 21 -2.54 4.53 -15.20
C THR A 21 -1.21 5.26 -15.30
N ASP A 22 -0.12 4.52 -15.13
CA ASP A 22 1.26 5.04 -15.13
C ASP A 22 1.55 6.17 -14.12
N ASN A 23 0.67 6.35 -13.13
CA ASN A 23 0.86 7.35 -12.09
C ASN A 23 1.94 6.92 -11.08
N ALA A 24 2.94 7.78 -10.86
CA ALA A 24 4.08 7.49 -10.00
C ALA A 24 3.68 7.27 -8.53
N LEU A 25 2.71 8.04 -8.01
CA LEU A 25 2.21 7.85 -6.65
C LEU A 25 1.39 6.55 -6.56
N ALA A 26 0.57 6.24 -7.56
CA ALA A 26 -0.17 4.98 -7.58
C ALA A 26 0.77 3.76 -7.57
N ALA A 27 1.84 3.80 -8.36
CA ALA A 27 2.88 2.77 -8.36
C ALA A 27 3.58 2.67 -6.98
N PHE A 28 3.87 3.82 -6.35
CA PHE A 28 4.45 3.86 -5.02
C PHE A 28 3.53 3.25 -3.96
N VAL A 29 2.24 3.59 -3.95
CA VAL A 29 1.25 3.00 -3.01
C VAL A 29 1.10 1.50 -3.27
N ARG A 30 1.17 1.05 -4.52
CA ARG A 30 1.01 -0.37 -4.88
C ARG A 30 2.22 -1.23 -4.51
N HIS A 31 3.44 -0.68 -4.61
CA HIS A 31 4.67 -1.47 -4.47
C HIS A 31 5.67 -0.90 -3.45
N GLY A 32 5.94 0.41 -3.49
CA GLY A 32 6.92 1.06 -2.64
C GLY A 32 6.54 1.06 -1.15
N ALA A 33 5.38 1.63 -0.81
CA ALA A 33 4.93 1.70 0.57
C ALA A 33 4.74 0.32 1.22
N PRO A 34 4.14 -0.68 0.54
CA PRO A 34 4.09 -2.06 1.05
C PRO A 34 5.47 -2.67 1.29
N SER A 35 6.46 -2.40 0.44
CA SER A 35 7.82 -2.90 0.64
C SER A 35 8.47 -2.30 1.89
N ALA A 36 8.27 -1.00 2.13
CA ALA A 36 8.76 -0.34 3.35
C ALA A 36 8.10 -0.92 4.62
N VAL A 37 6.79 -1.16 4.59
CA VAL A 37 6.08 -1.82 5.70
C VAL A 37 6.57 -3.25 5.88
N LYS A 38 6.75 -4.01 4.80
CA LYS A 38 7.24 -5.40 4.83
C LYS A 38 8.60 -5.50 5.52
N ALA A 39 9.54 -4.60 5.22
CA ALA A 39 10.85 -4.60 5.86
C ALA A 39 10.76 -4.43 7.39
N VAL A 40 9.85 -3.57 7.87
CA VAL A 40 9.62 -3.38 9.31
C VAL A 40 8.95 -4.60 9.93
N VAL A 41 7.90 -5.13 9.29
CA VAL A 41 7.16 -6.31 9.77
C VAL A 41 8.08 -7.52 9.87
N ASP A 42 8.88 -7.78 8.83
CA ASP A 42 9.83 -8.90 8.81
C ASP A 42 10.89 -8.77 9.90
N GLY A 43 11.39 -7.56 10.15
CA GLY A 43 12.38 -7.31 11.21
C GLY A 43 11.84 -7.55 12.61
N LEU A 44 10.54 -7.34 12.84
CA LEU A 44 9.90 -7.48 14.15
C LEU A 44 9.34 -8.88 14.40
N PHE A 45 8.80 -9.53 13.36
CA PHE A 45 8.01 -10.76 13.51
C PHE A 45 8.53 -11.93 12.67
N GLY A 46 9.63 -11.74 11.94
CA GLY A 46 10.15 -12.72 10.98
C GLY A 46 9.37 -12.72 9.66
N SER A 47 9.85 -13.51 8.70
CA SER A 47 9.17 -13.68 7.43
C SER A 47 7.90 -14.52 7.57
N GLY A 48 6.84 -14.14 6.86
CA GLY A 48 5.59 -14.91 6.83
C GLY A 48 4.35 -14.05 6.62
N PHE A 49 4.40 -12.78 7.04
CA PHE A 49 3.32 -11.85 6.74
C PHE A 49 3.35 -11.40 5.28
N LYS A 50 2.16 -11.29 4.67
CA LYS A 50 1.98 -10.74 3.33
C LYS A 50 1.58 -9.28 3.45
N VAL A 51 2.32 -8.38 2.82
CA VAL A 51 2.02 -6.95 2.84
C VAL A 51 1.62 -6.49 1.45
N VAL A 52 0.49 -5.80 1.35
CA VAL A 52 -0.11 -5.36 0.07
C VAL A 52 -0.57 -3.93 0.20
N GLY A 53 -0.44 -3.15 -0.87
CA GLY A 53 -1.02 -1.80 -0.96
C GLY A 53 -1.90 -1.65 -2.18
N SER A 54 -2.89 -0.77 -2.06
CA SER A 54 -3.81 -0.44 -3.15
C SER A 54 -4.08 1.06 -3.22
N PRO A 55 -3.73 1.71 -4.34
CA PRO A 55 -4.23 3.04 -4.66
C PRO A 55 -5.65 3.01 -5.24
N GLY A 56 -6.22 1.83 -5.48
CA GLY A 56 -7.39 1.60 -6.33
C GLY A 56 -7.10 0.63 -7.48
N HIS A 57 -8.15 0.18 -8.18
CA HIS A 57 -8.07 -0.73 -9.32
C HIS A 57 -8.92 -0.17 -10.47
N GLY A 58 -8.29 0.17 -11.60
CA GLY A 58 -8.92 0.89 -12.72
C GLY A 58 -9.11 2.39 -12.46
N ASN A 59 -9.58 2.76 -11.26
CA ASN A 59 -9.71 4.14 -10.79
C ASN A 59 -9.07 4.30 -9.41
N TRP A 60 -8.82 5.56 -9.01
CA TRP A 60 -8.40 5.88 -7.65
C TRP A 60 -9.44 5.45 -6.61
N ALA A 61 -8.99 4.78 -5.56
CA ALA A 61 -9.80 4.61 -4.36
C ALA A 61 -9.95 5.96 -3.66
N ARG A 62 -11.10 6.22 -3.02
CA ARG A 62 -11.24 7.42 -2.16
C ARG A 62 -10.27 7.42 -0.99
N ILE A 63 -9.93 6.23 -0.49
CA ILE A 63 -8.98 6.03 0.60
C ILE A 63 -8.01 4.92 0.16
N PRO A 64 -6.73 5.25 -0.12
CA PRO A 64 -5.73 4.25 -0.44
C PRO A 64 -5.34 3.51 0.83
N TRP A 65 -4.90 2.26 0.71
CA TRP A 65 -4.56 1.45 1.88
C TRP A 65 -3.29 0.64 1.70
N VAL A 66 -2.66 0.31 2.82
CA VAL A 66 -1.59 -0.70 2.94
C VAL A 66 -1.99 -1.63 4.08
N ALA A 67 -1.98 -2.93 3.83
CA ALA A 67 -2.43 -3.96 4.75
C ALA A 67 -1.36 -5.02 4.99
N VAL A 68 -1.33 -5.55 6.21
CA VAL A 68 -0.47 -6.66 6.63
C VAL A 68 -1.37 -7.85 6.93
N PHE A 69 -1.19 -8.95 6.20
CA PHE A 69 -1.97 -10.16 6.33
C PHE A 69 -1.12 -11.27 6.94
N ASN A 70 -1.69 -12.00 7.90
CA ASN A 70 -1.15 -13.29 8.31
C ASN A 70 -1.77 -14.38 7.43
N PRO A 71 -1.01 -15.02 6.51
CA PRO A 71 -1.56 -16.01 5.58
C PRO A 71 -2.19 -17.23 6.25
N ALA A 72 -1.87 -17.52 7.52
CA ALA A 72 -2.50 -18.58 8.29
C ALA A 72 -3.97 -18.29 8.67
N ILE A 73 -4.39 -17.01 8.60
CA ILE A 73 -5.72 -16.54 8.98
C ILE A 73 -6.42 -15.91 7.77
N THR A 74 -5.74 -15.02 7.05
CA THR A 74 -6.29 -14.26 5.93
C THR A 74 -5.26 -14.09 4.82
N THR A 75 -5.68 -14.23 3.57
CA THR A 75 -4.78 -14.16 2.41
C THR A 75 -5.05 -12.96 1.50
N THR A 76 -6.22 -12.33 1.61
CA THR A 76 -6.62 -11.14 0.85
C THR A 76 -7.48 -10.18 1.68
N ALA A 77 -7.47 -8.89 1.31
CA ALA A 77 -8.30 -7.85 1.94
C ALA A 77 -9.82 -8.15 1.90
N THR A 78 -10.25 -9.02 0.99
CA THR A 78 -11.65 -9.37 0.74
C THR A 78 -12.05 -10.74 1.29
N ARG A 79 -11.10 -11.50 1.85
CA ARG A 79 -11.35 -12.81 2.47
C ARG A 79 -10.47 -12.92 3.71
N GLY A 80 -11.10 -12.78 4.87
CA GLY A 80 -10.49 -12.99 6.19
C GLY A 80 -11.45 -13.72 7.10
#